data_AF-A0A9N9JCH8-F1
#
_entry.id   AF-A0A9N9JCH8-F1
#
_cell.length_a   1.000
_cell.length_b   1.000
_cell.length_c   1.000
_cell.angle_alpha   90.00
_cell.angle_beta   90.00
_cell.angle_gamma   90.00
#
_symmetry.space_group_name_H-M   'P 1'
#
loop_
_entity.id
_entity.type
_entity.pdbx_description
1 polymer ?
#
loop_
_entity_poly.entity_id
_entity_poly.type
_entity_poly.pdbx_seq_one_letter_code
_entity_poly.pdbx_strand_id
1 'polypeptide(L)'
;KSSSTIIHHVESASNAENSPTFTNNIKSTSDTVILTNDVNSASNIENIDLNEFKKLHNNKQYRKAFKLINGYAKLDPKILFWMGYYHYKGYHESSPYKPDIMTSLKYLEAGAKLNDPDAQYYYSHIIFHCCLNGIENGYEIALKHLKKASEQNHPASMLEL
;
A
#
# COMPACT_ATOMS: atom_id res chain seq x y z
N LYS A 1 -40.46 55.01 -14.36
CA LYS A 1 -39.07 55.55 -14.39
C LYS A 1 -38.14 54.37 -14.24
N SER A 2 -37.64 53.89 -15.37
CA SER A 2 -36.62 52.84 -15.46
C SER A 2 -35.29 53.35 -14.92
N SER A 3 -34.54 52.50 -14.24
CA SER A 3 -33.08 52.62 -14.15
C SER A 3 -32.49 51.22 -14.16
N SER A 4 -31.90 50.93 -15.31
CA SER A 4 -30.98 49.82 -15.55
C SER A 4 -29.66 50.08 -14.84
N THR A 5 -29.02 49.04 -14.32
CA THR A 5 -27.57 49.02 -14.18
C THR A 5 -27.07 47.68 -14.70
N ILE A 6 -26.25 47.77 -15.74
CA ILE A 6 -25.55 46.71 -16.44
C ILE A 6 -24.34 46.32 -15.60
N ILE A 7 -24.12 45.03 -15.37
CA ILE A 7 -22.81 44.51 -14.94
C ILE A 7 -22.30 43.55 -16.01
N HIS A 8 -21.08 43.84 -16.43
CA HIS A 8 -20.35 43.18 -17.50
C HIS A 8 -19.90 41.75 -17.12
N HIS A 9 -19.94 40.93 -18.17
CA HIS A 9 -19.35 39.62 -18.33
C HIS A 9 -17.81 39.64 -18.16
N VAL A 10 -17.26 38.70 -17.38
CA VAL A 10 -15.89 38.18 -17.58
C VAL A 10 -15.90 36.67 -17.33
N GLU A 11 -15.41 35.96 -18.33
CA GLU A 11 -15.36 34.52 -18.54
C GLU A 11 -14.19 33.88 -17.79
N SER A 12 -14.33 32.64 -17.31
CA SER A 12 -13.22 31.70 -17.08
C SER A 12 -13.72 30.26 -17.00
N ALA A 13 -13.36 29.48 -18.01
CA ALA A 13 -13.62 28.06 -18.17
C ALA A 13 -12.80 27.17 -17.21
N SER A 14 -13.31 25.98 -16.86
CA SER A 14 -12.71 24.70 -17.31
C SER A 14 -13.33 23.47 -16.60
N ASN A 15 -13.81 22.57 -17.44
CA ASN A 15 -13.72 21.11 -17.39
C ASN A 15 -13.98 20.39 -16.07
N ALA A 16 -15.24 20.03 -15.86
CA ALA A 16 -15.59 18.81 -15.14
C ALA A 16 -15.76 17.68 -16.18
N GLU A 17 -14.85 16.71 -16.22
CA GLU A 17 -15.10 15.35 -16.73
C GLU A 17 -13.85 14.47 -16.54
N ASN A 18 -13.95 13.47 -15.64
CA ASN A 18 -13.58 12.07 -15.87
C ASN A 18 -13.42 11.31 -14.54
N SER A 19 -14.54 10.78 -14.05
CA SER A 19 -14.53 9.56 -13.23
C SER A 19 -14.60 8.36 -14.20
N PRO A 20 -13.70 7.37 -14.15
CA PRO A 20 -13.77 6.23 -15.06
C PRO A 20 -14.94 5.33 -14.66
N THR A 21 -16.00 5.35 -15.48
CA THR A 21 -17.08 4.36 -15.46
C THR A 21 -16.63 3.13 -16.24
N PHE A 22 -16.53 1.99 -15.56
CA PHE A 22 -16.35 0.70 -16.22
C PHE A 22 -17.69 0.23 -16.81
N THR A 23 -17.84 0.28 -18.13
CA THR A 23 -18.96 -0.35 -18.84
C THR A 23 -18.50 -1.68 -19.42
N ASN A 24 -18.89 -2.79 -18.79
CA ASN A 24 -18.76 -4.12 -19.36
C ASN A 24 -19.92 -4.34 -20.35
N ASN A 25 -19.63 -4.26 -21.65
CA ASN A 25 -20.59 -4.63 -22.70
C ASN A 25 -20.30 -6.07 -23.15
N ILE A 26 -21.06 -7.03 -22.63
CA ILE A 26 -21.00 -8.43 -23.07
C ILE A 26 -21.91 -8.57 -24.28
N LYS A 27 -21.32 -8.76 -25.47
CA LYS A 27 -22.04 -9.27 -26.64
C LYS A 27 -21.51 -10.65 -26.97
N SER A 28 -22.30 -11.67 -26.64
CA SER A 28 -22.09 -13.06 -27.02
C SER A 28 -22.45 -13.24 -28.49
N THR A 29 -21.49 -13.67 -29.32
CA THR A 29 -21.66 -14.71 -30.35
C THR A 29 -20.30 -15.16 -30.86
N SER A 30 -20.22 -16.45 -31.09
CA SER A 30 -19.11 -17.29 -31.57
C SER A 30 -18.26 -16.70 -32.70
N ASP A 31 -16.95 -16.95 -32.58
CA ASP A 31 -15.96 -17.21 -33.65
C ASP A 31 -14.67 -16.38 -33.46
N THR A 32 -13.62 -17.10 -33.04
CA THR A 32 -12.19 -16.79 -33.08
C THR A 32 -11.79 -15.30 -33.10
N VAL A 33 -11.57 -14.70 -31.93
CA VAL A 33 -10.87 -13.41 -31.82
C VAL A 33 -9.36 -13.67 -31.73
N ILE A 34 -8.65 -13.43 -32.84
CA ILE A 34 -7.20 -13.20 -32.79
C ILE A 34 -7.02 -11.86 -32.08
N LEU A 35 -6.59 -11.90 -30.82
CA LEU A 35 -6.15 -10.72 -30.09
C LEU A 35 -4.81 -10.27 -30.69
N THR A 36 -4.87 -9.42 -31.72
CA THR A 36 -3.76 -8.50 -32.01
C THR A 36 -3.79 -7.43 -30.92
N ASN A 37 -3.26 -7.77 -29.75
CA ASN A 37 -2.94 -6.74 -28.76
C ASN A 37 -1.76 -5.97 -29.34
N ASP A 38 -2.03 -4.75 -29.83
CA ASP A 38 -1.05 -3.68 -29.91
C ASP A 38 -0.52 -3.40 -28.50
N VAL A 39 0.42 -4.24 -28.06
CA VAL A 39 1.18 -4.04 -26.83
C VAL A 39 2.31 -3.07 -27.15
N ASN A 40 1.97 -1.78 -27.28
CA ASN A 40 2.98 -0.72 -27.23
C ASN A 40 2.41 0.60 -26.69
N SER A 41 1.55 0.53 -25.68
CA SER A 41 1.17 1.71 -24.88
C SER A 41 0.75 1.37 -23.44
N ALA A 42 1.35 0.34 -22.82
CA ALA A 42 1.06 -0.03 -21.44
C ALA A 42 2.35 -0.01 -20.59
N SER A 43 2.36 0.94 -19.65
CA SER A 43 3.17 0.95 -18.42
C SER A 43 4.70 0.97 -18.55
N ASN A 44 5.28 2.17 -18.56
CA ASN A 44 6.56 2.42 -17.87
C ASN A 44 6.35 2.36 -16.34
N ILE A 45 5.87 1.22 -15.84
CA ILE A 45 5.97 0.91 -14.41
C ILE A 45 7.40 0.41 -14.24
N GLU A 46 8.28 1.30 -13.77
CA GLU A 46 9.61 0.90 -13.29
C GLU A 46 9.46 -0.25 -12.30
N ASN A 47 9.97 -1.42 -12.66
CA ASN A 47 10.11 -2.55 -11.75
C ASN A 47 11.06 -2.11 -10.62
N ILE A 48 10.57 -2.13 -9.39
CA ILE A 48 11.38 -1.83 -8.20
C ILE A 48 12.48 -2.89 -8.10
N ASP A 49 13.74 -2.47 -8.00
CA ASP A 49 14.85 -3.39 -7.73
C ASP A 49 14.87 -3.78 -6.24
N LEU A 50 14.14 -4.84 -5.90
CA LEU A 50 14.11 -5.40 -4.55
C LEU A 50 15.46 -5.97 -4.10
N ASN A 51 16.37 -6.31 -5.01
CA ASN A 51 17.70 -6.79 -4.64
C ASN A 51 18.58 -5.63 -4.17
N GLU A 52 18.54 -4.50 -4.87
CA GLU A 52 19.21 -3.28 -4.43
C GLU A 52 18.61 -2.77 -3.12
N PHE A 53 17.28 -2.82 -2.95
CA PHE A 53 16.65 -2.53 -1.66
C PHE A 53 17.22 -3.38 -0.52
N LYS A 54 17.25 -4.72 -0.69
CA LYS A 54 17.77 -5.65 0.32
C LYS A 54 19.24 -5.35 0.64
N LYS A 55 20.06 -5.07 -0.37
CA LYS A 55 21.46 -4.70 -0.20
C LYS A 55 21.61 -3.41 0.60
N LEU A 56 20.85 -2.37 0.27
CA LEU A 56 20.86 -1.11 1.01
C LEU A 56 20.40 -1.31 2.46
N HIS A 57 19.33 -2.08 2.68
CA HIS A 57 18.82 -2.43 4.00
C HIS A 57 19.87 -3.15 4.85
N ASN A 58 20.47 -4.22 4.31
CA ASN A 58 21.49 -5.02 5.01
C ASN A 58 22.74 -4.19 5.34
N ASN A 59 23.08 -3.24 4.47
CA ASN A 59 24.18 -2.29 4.69
C ASN A 59 23.78 -1.10 5.60
N LYS A 60 22.61 -1.16 6.24
CA LYS A 60 22.06 -0.12 7.12
C LYS A 60 21.90 1.26 6.45
N GLN A 61 21.85 1.29 5.12
CA GLN A 61 21.62 2.49 4.32
C GLN A 61 20.11 2.79 4.24
N TYR A 62 19.44 2.86 5.40
CA TYR A 62 17.97 2.86 5.49
C TYR A 62 17.33 4.03 4.76
N ARG A 63 17.89 5.23 4.80
CA ARG A 63 17.36 6.37 4.05
C ARG A 63 17.32 6.12 2.54
N LYS A 64 18.38 5.49 1.99
CA LYS A 64 18.44 5.16 0.57
C LYS A 64 17.49 4.02 0.23
N ALA A 65 17.46 2.98 1.07
CA ALA A 65 16.55 1.85 0.92
C ALA A 65 15.09 2.33 0.95
N PHE A 66 14.72 3.18 1.92
CA PHE A 66 13.39 3.75 2.02
C PHE A 66 13.05 4.59 0.79
N LYS A 67 13.95 5.49 0.36
CA LYS A 67 13.71 6.30 -0.84
C LYS A 67 13.48 5.45 -2.09
N LEU A 68 14.13 4.29 -2.20
CA LEU A 68 13.98 3.37 -3.34
C LEU A 68 12.58 2.76 -3.41
N ILE A 69 11.94 2.47 -2.27
CA ILE A 69 10.60 1.88 -2.21
C ILE A 69 9.49 2.92 -1.98
N ASN A 70 9.85 4.11 -1.50
CA ASN A 70 8.92 5.19 -1.19
C ASN A 70 8.33 5.76 -2.50
N GLY A 71 7.01 5.68 -2.64
CA GLY A 71 6.29 6.01 -3.88
C GLY A 71 5.87 4.78 -4.70
N TYR A 72 6.38 3.60 -4.36
CA TYR A 72 5.97 2.33 -4.96
C TYR A 72 5.12 1.47 -4.02
N ALA A 73 4.56 2.08 -2.96
CA ALA A 73 3.53 1.46 -2.13
C ALA A 73 2.24 1.27 -2.95
N LYS A 74 2.29 0.33 -3.88
CA LYS A 74 1.15 -0.27 -4.58
C LYS A 74 0.59 -1.39 -3.70
N LEU A 75 -0.44 -2.08 -4.18
CA LEU A 75 -0.92 -3.34 -3.60
C LEU A 75 0.11 -4.49 -3.76
N ASP A 76 1.42 -4.20 -3.68
CA ASP A 76 2.48 -5.20 -3.58
C ASP A 76 2.65 -5.55 -2.09
N PRO A 77 2.35 -6.80 -1.68
CA PRO A 77 2.36 -7.18 -0.28
C PRO A 77 3.74 -7.03 0.38
N LYS A 78 4.82 -7.23 -0.38
CA LYS A 78 6.19 -7.16 0.14
C LYS A 78 6.63 -5.72 0.36
N ILE A 79 6.28 -4.81 -0.55
CA ILE A 79 6.54 -3.38 -0.35
C ILE A 79 5.73 -2.86 0.83
N LEU A 80 4.47 -3.26 0.97
CA LEU A 80 3.64 -2.88 2.11
C LEU A 80 4.25 -3.36 3.44
N PHE A 81 4.74 -4.60 3.49
CA PHE A 81 5.50 -5.09 4.64
C PHE A 81 6.69 -4.17 4.98
N TRP A 82 7.56 -3.86 4.00
CA TRP A 82 8.75 -3.05 4.24
C TRP A 82 8.42 -1.61 4.64
N MET A 83 7.40 -1.00 4.05
CA MET A 83 6.90 0.32 4.47
C MET A 83 6.48 0.27 5.94
N GLY A 84 5.66 -0.72 6.30
CA GLY A 84 5.22 -0.94 7.67
C GLY A 84 6.37 -1.14 8.65
N TYR A 85 7.34 -1.97 8.30
CA TYR A 85 8.53 -2.25 9.11
C TYR A 85 9.40 -0.99 9.31
N TYR A 86 9.60 -0.19 8.26
CA TYR A 86 10.40 1.03 8.35
C TYR A 86 9.75 2.07 9.26
N HIS A 87 8.42 2.19 9.22
CA HIS A 87 7.67 3.02 10.16
C HIS A 87 7.76 2.49 11.60
N TYR A 88 7.65 1.17 11.79
CA TYR A 88 7.80 0.55 13.12
C TYR A 88 9.17 0.81 13.75
N LYS A 89 10.24 0.72 12.95
CA LYS A 89 11.62 0.93 13.42
C LYS A 89 12.05 2.40 13.42
N GLY A 90 11.27 3.30 12.81
CA GLY A 90 11.62 4.72 12.61
C GLY A 90 12.66 4.98 11.53
N TYR A 91 12.89 4.01 10.63
CA TYR A 91 13.89 4.06 9.56
C TYR A 91 13.47 4.90 8.35
N HIS A 92 12.20 5.31 8.28
CA HIS A 92 11.70 6.24 7.26
C HIS A 92 12.25 7.66 7.43
N GLU A 93 12.68 8.02 8.64
CA GLU A 93 13.32 9.29 8.95
C GLU A 93 14.84 9.18 9.05
N SER A 94 15.52 10.32 8.92
CA SER A 94 16.95 10.40 9.25
C SER A 94 17.14 10.44 10.76
N SER A 95 18.27 9.94 11.26
CA SER A 95 18.59 9.91 12.69
C SER A 95 18.28 11.25 13.37
N PRO A 96 17.60 11.25 14.54
CA PRO A 96 17.22 10.08 15.34
C PRO A 96 16.03 9.31 14.73
N TYR A 97 16.08 7.98 14.79
CA TYR A 97 14.95 7.15 14.34
C TYR A 97 13.75 7.32 15.28
N LYS A 98 12.60 7.67 14.71
CA LYS A 98 11.36 7.90 15.42
C LYS A 98 10.29 6.93 14.90
N PRO A 99 9.95 5.88 15.65
CA PRO A 99 8.86 4.99 15.29
C PRO A 99 7.53 5.73 15.07
N ASP A 100 6.84 5.40 13.98
CA ASP A 100 5.45 5.77 13.74
C ASP A 100 4.59 4.50 13.72
N ILE A 101 4.07 4.15 14.90
CA ILE A 101 3.31 2.92 15.10
C ILE A 101 2.00 2.92 14.32
N MET A 102 1.33 4.09 14.22
CA MET A 102 0.04 4.17 13.55
C MET A 102 0.18 4.00 12.04
N THR A 103 1.18 4.64 11.44
CA THR A 103 1.47 4.44 10.00
C THR A 103 1.99 3.04 9.73
N SER A 104 2.80 2.48 10.64
CA SER A 104 3.24 1.09 10.54
C SER A 104 2.07 0.12 10.44
N LEU A 105 1.10 0.22 11.34
CA LEU A 105 -0.07 -0.65 11.33
C LEU A 105 -0.89 -0.54 10.06
N LYS A 106 -1.07 0.66 9.50
CA LYS A 106 -1.82 0.84 8.25
C LYS A 106 -1.21 0.04 7.10
N TYR A 107 0.12 0.11 6.95
CA TYR A 107 0.83 -0.63 5.91
C TYR A 107 0.86 -2.13 6.17
N LEU A 108 1.12 -2.54 7.42
CA LEU A 108 1.16 -3.95 7.79
C LEU A 108 -0.23 -4.61 7.68
N GLU A 109 -1.30 -3.91 8.05
CA GLU A 109 -2.67 -4.38 7.85
C GLU A 109 -2.97 -4.58 6.36
N ALA A 110 -2.59 -3.63 5.51
CA ALA A 110 -2.76 -3.74 4.07
C ALA A 110 -1.99 -4.93 3.49
N GLY A 111 -0.73 -5.12 3.86
CA GLY A 111 0.06 -6.29 3.46
C GLY A 111 -0.51 -7.61 3.98
N ALA A 112 -0.98 -7.63 5.23
CA ALA A 112 -1.58 -8.79 5.86
C ALA A 112 -2.90 -9.20 5.19
N LYS A 113 -3.71 -8.23 4.73
CA LYS A 113 -4.93 -8.46 3.94
C LYS A 113 -4.64 -9.07 2.57
N LEU A 114 -3.46 -8.76 2.00
CA LEU A 114 -2.96 -9.38 0.77
C LEU A 114 -2.18 -10.67 1.02
N ASN A 115 -2.32 -11.24 2.23
CA ASN A 115 -1.76 -12.52 2.63
C ASN A 115 -0.22 -12.60 2.72
N ASP A 116 0.48 -11.47 2.91
CA ASP A 116 1.93 -11.51 3.18
C ASP A 116 2.19 -12.03 4.62
N PRO A 117 2.98 -13.11 4.79
CA PRO A 117 3.21 -13.72 6.09
C PRO A 117 4.05 -12.84 7.04
N ASP A 118 5.01 -12.07 6.51
CA ASP A 118 5.80 -11.15 7.33
C ASP A 118 4.89 -10.02 7.87
N ALA A 119 4.06 -9.45 7.01
CA ALA A 119 3.10 -8.41 7.38
C ALA A 119 2.09 -8.92 8.42
N GLN A 120 1.57 -10.14 8.27
CA GLN A 120 0.66 -10.76 9.25
C GLN A 120 1.30 -10.91 10.62
N TYR A 121 2.53 -11.42 10.68
CA TYR A 121 3.27 -11.56 11.93
C TYR A 121 3.54 -10.20 12.58
N TYR A 122 4.11 -9.24 11.85
CA TYR A 122 4.45 -7.94 12.42
C TYR A 122 3.21 -7.12 12.81
N TYR A 123 2.11 -7.21 12.05
CA TYR A 123 0.84 -6.58 12.41
C TYR A 123 0.33 -7.12 13.75
N SER A 124 0.31 -8.45 13.90
CA SER A 124 -0.08 -9.12 15.14
C SER A 124 0.80 -8.73 16.32
N HIS A 125 2.13 -8.84 16.15
CA HIS A 125 3.11 -8.51 17.18
C HIS A 125 2.97 -7.07 17.68
N ILE A 126 2.78 -6.10 16.79
CA ILE A 126 2.61 -4.69 17.19
C ILE A 126 1.30 -4.51 17.98
N ILE A 127 0.21 -5.15 17.58
CA ILE A 127 -1.06 -5.06 18.31
C ILE A 127 -0.92 -5.65 19.73
N PHE A 128 -0.25 -6.79 19.88
CA PHE A 128 -0.02 -7.41 21.19
C PHE A 128 0.81 -6.52 22.11
N HIS A 129 1.92 -5.98 21.61
CA HIS A 129 2.93 -5.34 22.46
C HIS A 129 2.75 -3.84 22.63
N CYS A 130 2.15 -3.15 21.66
CA CYS A 130 1.97 -1.70 21.72
C CYS A 130 0.62 -1.27 22.28
N CYS A 131 -0.26 -2.23 22.65
CA CYS A 131 -1.53 -2.03 23.35
C CYS A 131 -2.23 -0.71 22.97
N LEU A 132 -2.60 -0.60 21.70
CA LEU A 132 -3.15 0.64 21.17
C LEU A 132 -4.59 0.80 21.63
N ASN A 133 -4.79 1.72 22.59
CA ASN A 133 -6.12 2.19 22.99
C ASN A 133 -6.89 2.58 21.71
N GLY A 134 -7.92 1.80 21.37
CA GLY A 134 -8.75 2.04 20.19
C GLY A 134 -8.80 0.91 19.15
N ILE A 135 -8.03 -0.17 19.32
CA ILE A 135 -8.23 -1.40 18.53
C ILE A 135 -9.13 -2.34 19.33
N GLU A 136 -10.45 -2.19 19.15
CA GLU A 136 -11.44 -3.09 19.73
C GLU A 136 -11.16 -4.53 19.27
N ASN A 137 -11.19 -5.48 20.21
CA ASN A 137 -10.85 -6.89 19.98
C ASN A 137 -9.42 -7.12 19.43
N GLY A 138 -8.49 -6.21 19.70
CA GLY A 138 -7.11 -6.28 19.19
C GLY A 138 -6.41 -7.61 19.46
N TYR A 139 -6.63 -8.23 20.62
CA TYR A 139 -6.07 -9.54 20.95
C TYR A 139 -6.55 -10.65 20.00
N GLU A 140 -7.85 -10.70 19.70
CA GLU A 140 -8.43 -11.68 18.77
C GLU A 140 -7.93 -11.45 17.33
N ILE A 141 -7.86 -10.18 16.91
CA ILE A 141 -7.30 -9.79 15.61
C ILE A 141 -5.84 -10.25 15.51
N ALA A 142 -5.04 -9.98 16.54
CA ALA A 142 -3.64 -10.34 16.59
C ALA A 142 -3.46 -11.87 16.53
N LEU A 143 -4.20 -12.65 17.33
CA LEU A 143 -4.17 -14.10 17.29
C LEU A 143 -4.56 -14.65 15.90
N LYS A 144 -5.60 -14.09 15.28
CA LYS A 144 -6.04 -14.49 13.95
C LYS A 144 -4.94 -14.29 12.91
N HIS A 145 -4.24 -13.17 12.94
CA HIS A 145 -3.15 -12.90 12.00
C HIS A 145 -1.88 -13.70 12.30
N LEU A 146 -1.56 -13.92 13.57
CA LEU A 146 -0.45 -14.78 13.99
C LEU A 146 -0.65 -16.21 13.47
N LYS A 147 -1.87 -16.75 13.61
CA LYS A 147 -2.23 -18.07 13.12
C LYS A 147 -2.06 -18.19 11.61
N LYS A 148 -2.54 -17.20 10.85
CA LYS A 148 -2.36 -17.17 9.39
C LYS A 148 -0.89 -17.14 8.99
N ALA A 149 -0.04 -16.39 9.71
CA ALA A 149 1.40 -16.37 9.44
C ALA A 149 2.02 -17.76 9.69
N SER A 150 1.61 -18.44 10.78
CA SER A 150 2.06 -19.79 11.12
C SER A 150 1.61 -20.84 10.09
N GLU A 151 0.37 -20.77 9.61
CA GLU A 151 -0.15 -21.64 8.54
C GLU A 151 0.64 -21.50 7.23
N GLN A 152 1.30 -20.35 7.04
CA GLN A 152 2.19 -20.06 5.92
C GLN A 152 3.67 -20.37 6.22
N ASN A 153 3.95 -21.09 7.32
CA ASN A 153 5.29 -21.44 7.79
C ASN A 153 6.19 -20.24 8.11
N HIS A 154 5.62 -19.10 8.52
CA HIS A 154 6.44 -17.98 8.99
C HIS A 154 7.18 -18.40 10.27
N PRO A 155 8.53 -18.37 10.30
CA PRO A 155 9.32 -19.03 11.35
C PRO A 155 9.02 -18.54 12.77
N ALA A 156 8.89 -17.23 12.96
CA ALA A 156 8.68 -16.67 14.30
C ALA A 156 7.27 -16.96 14.83
N SER A 157 6.25 -16.98 13.96
CA SER A 157 4.87 -17.22 14.40
C SER A 157 4.61 -18.68 14.76
N MET A 158 5.35 -19.63 14.17
CA MET A 158 5.25 -21.04 14.53
C MET A 158 5.78 -21.35 15.94
N LEU A 159 6.60 -20.46 16.50
CA LEU A 159 7.12 -20.59 17.87
C LEU A 159 6.23 -19.90 18.90
N GLU A 160 5.43 -18.92 18.47
CA GLU A 160 4.60 -18.08 19.33
C GLU A 160 3.16 -18.60 19.51
N LEU A 161 2.77 -19.64 18.77
CA LEU A 161 1.48 -20.34 18.88
C LEU A 161 1.64 -21.73 19.46
#